data_AF-A0A916N3Y3-F1
#
_entry.id   AF-A0A916N3Y3-F1
#
_cell.length_a   1.000
_cell.length_b   1.000
_cell.length_c   1.000
_cell.angle_alpha   90.00
_cell.angle_beta   90.00
_cell.angle_gamma   90.00
#
_symmetry.space_group_name_H-M   'P 1'
#
loop_
_entity.id
_entity.type
_entity.pdbx_description
1 polymer ?
#
loop_
_entity_poly.entity_id
_entity_poly.type
_entity_poly.pdbx_seq_one_letter_code
_entity_poly.pdbx_strand_id
1 'polypeptide(L)'
;MNKEILIPGYYIIRFQTAPAIPAPFSHYDTLKLDITSATELHVDFAISYLDRDELTEEEILDEGFTMDDDFKWKGAFSPIWIKEFEKIFTSSKIIRQREEKEYEDFVEIELQEEEKRVTVYPVDRERWAYFIQEFMQAILEIAGREKPFELTYLQIGDNPVQLDLKASFADKSFVISKNSGRPAQLDWQQLQKILDTVYKAEFIPDEAATSKPKKDGKYISAGDGLWYQLGVAVVEVSGKSKDLPKIESLFNNLAK
;
A
#
# COMPACT_ATOMS: atom_id res chain seq x y z
N MET A 1 26.84 -2.71 -15.57
CA MET A 1 26.44 -2.26 -14.22
C MET A 1 26.31 -3.49 -13.36
N ASN A 2 27.13 -3.61 -12.31
CA ASN A 2 26.87 -4.60 -11.26
C ASN A 2 25.55 -4.21 -10.58
N LYS A 3 24.61 -5.13 -10.44
CA LYS A 3 23.26 -4.84 -9.91
C LYS A 3 23.09 -5.25 -8.45
N GLU A 4 24.16 -5.72 -7.82
CA GLU A 4 24.17 -5.99 -6.40
C GLU A 4 24.12 -4.68 -5.61
N ILE A 5 23.35 -4.66 -4.53
CA ILE A 5 23.40 -3.53 -3.60
C ILE A 5 24.73 -3.58 -2.83
N LEU A 6 25.27 -2.41 -2.53
CA LEU A 6 26.44 -2.24 -1.68
C LEU A 6 25.99 -2.26 -0.22
N ILE A 7 26.73 -2.99 0.59
CA ILE A 7 26.57 -3.01 2.05
C ILE A 7 27.98 -2.80 2.65
N PRO A 8 28.23 -1.68 3.35
CA PRO A 8 27.32 -0.57 3.56
C PRO A 8 27.01 0.18 2.25
N GLY A 9 25.82 0.80 2.19
CA GLY A 9 25.37 1.51 1.00
C GLY A 9 24.36 2.60 1.33
N TYR A 10 24.41 3.67 0.53
CA TYR A 10 23.49 4.80 0.65
C TYR A 10 22.77 5.03 -0.68
N TYR A 11 21.44 5.03 -0.63
CA TYR A 11 20.56 5.12 -1.79
C TYR A 11 19.57 6.26 -1.59
N ILE A 12 19.28 7.01 -2.66
CA ILE A 12 18.17 7.96 -2.68
C ILE A 12 17.21 7.54 -3.78
N ILE A 13 15.97 7.24 -3.42
CA ILE A 13 14.90 6.99 -4.36
C ILE A 13 14.00 8.23 -4.36
N ARG A 14 13.72 8.76 -5.55
CA ARG A 14 12.78 9.86 -5.75
C ARG A 14 11.62 9.35 -6.57
N PHE A 15 10.41 9.59 -6.08
CA PHE A 15 9.17 9.26 -6.77
C PHE A 15 8.38 10.54 -7.02
N GLN A 16 7.72 10.63 -8.16
CA GLN A 16 6.72 11.65 -8.42
C GLN A 16 5.59 11.01 -9.21
N THR A 17 4.36 11.34 -8.84
CA THR A 17 3.20 10.99 -9.67
C THR A 17 3.32 11.58 -11.07
N ALA A 18 2.71 10.94 -12.05
CA ALA A 18 2.64 11.48 -13.41
C ALA A 18 2.11 12.93 -13.41
N PRO A 19 2.67 13.84 -14.23
CA PRO A 19 2.19 15.22 -14.34
C PRO A 19 0.69 15.37 -14.65
N ALA A 20 0.08 14.38 -15.30
CA ALA A 20 -1.36 14.35 -15.56
C ALA A 20 -2.23 14.09 -14.32
N ILE A 21 -1.65 13.69 -13.19
CA ILE A 21 -2.38 13.55 -11.92
C ILE A 21 -2.58 14.94 -11.31
N PRO A 22 -3.83 15.38 -11.09
CA PRO A 22 -4.09 16.71 -10.55
C PRO A 22 -3.82 16.78 -9.04
N ALA A 23 -3.61 17.98 -8.52
CA ALA A 23 -3.79 18.25 -7.09
C ALA A 23 -5.23 17.88 -6.65
N PRO A 24 -5.47 17.46 -5.39
CA PRO A 24 -4.49 17.29 -4.31
C PRO A 24 -3.75 15.94 -4.34
N PHE A 25 -3.99 15.09 -5.34
CA PHE A 25 -3.41 13.74 -5.42
C PHE A 25 -1.96 13.71 -5.90
N SER A 26 -1.51 14.76 -6.59
CA SER A 26 -0.14 14.89 -7.08
C SER A 26 0.84 15.04 -5.92
N HIS A 27 1.92 14.24 -5.93
CA HIS A 27 2.93 14.27 -4.86
C HIS A 27 4.32 13.88 -5.36
N TYR A 28 5.31 14.28 -4.57
CA TYR A 28 6.71 13.93 -4.72
C TYR A 28 7.27 13.35 -3.42
N ASP A 29 7.91 12.20 -3.53
CA ASP A 29 8.51 11.49 -2.40
C ASP A 29 10.02 11.42 -2.52
N THR A 30 10.70 11.44 -1.39
CA THR A 30 12.12 11.10 -1.26
C THR A 30 12.31 10.06 -0.19
N LEU A 31 12.88 8.92 -0.56
CA LEU A 31 13.30 7.83 0.33
C LEU A 31 14.82 7.72 0.32
N LYS A 32 15.47 8.07 1.42
CA LYS A 32 16.91 7.84 1.59
C LYS A 32 17.11 6.59 2.44
N LEU A 33 17.79 5.60 1.88
CA LEU A 33 18.10 4.34 2.54
C LEU A 33 19.58 4.34 2.93
N ASP A 34 19.86 4.29 4.23
CA ASP A 34 21.20 4.13 4.79
C ASP A 34 21.33 2.71 5.36
N ILE A 35 21.97 1.84 4.58
CA ILE A 35 22.16 0.42 4.89
C ILE A 35 23.56 0.27 5.48
N THR A 36 23.67 0.12 6.79
CA THR A 36 24.96 -0.01 7.49
C THR A 36 25.42 -1.46 7.57
N SER A 37 24.49 -2.41 7.55
CA SER A 37 24.76 -3.85 7.51
C SER A 37 23.58 -4.62 6.90
N ALA A 38 23.70 -5.94 6.74
CA ALA A 38 22.62 -6.78 6.22
C ALA A 38 21.35 -6.80 7.11
N THR A 39 21.41 -6.26 8.32
CA THR A 39 20.30 -6.24 9.29
C THR A 39 19.96 -4.84 9.80
N GLU A 40 20.65 -3.81 9.34
CA GLU A 40 20.46 -2.45 9.83
C GLU A 40 20.17 -1.51 8.65
N LEU A 41 18.97 -0.94 8.67
CA LEU A 41 18.48 0.03 7.71
C LEU A 41 17.96 1.25 8.48
N HIS A 42 18.47 2.42 8.15
CA HIS A 42 17.89 3.70 8.54
C HIS A 42 17.26 4.36 7.32
N VAL A 43 16.08 4.95 7.51
CA VAL A 43 15.34 5.62 6.46
C VAL A 43 15.14 7.07 6.84
N ASP A 44 15.32 7.97 5.88
CA ASP A 44 14.91 9.38 5.93
C ASP A 44 13.94 9.62 4.77
N PHE A 45 12.66 9.81 5.12
CA PHE A 45 11.52 9.90 4.22
C PHE A 45 10.89 11.30 4.27
N ALA A 46 10.50 11.78 3.09
CA ALA A 46 9.65 12.96 2.95
C ALA A 46 8.68 12.76 1.79
N ILE A 47 7.41 13.14 2.00
CA ILE A 47 6.40 13.34 0.96
C ILE A 47 5.98 14.81 0.99
N SER A 48 5.86 15.40 -0.21
CA SER A 48 5.28 16.72 -0.40
C SER A 48 4.22 16.68 -1.49
N TYR A 49 3.05 17.25 -1.20
CA TYR A 49 1.96 17.36 -2.17
C TYR A 49 2.15 18.58 -3.06
N LEU A 50 1.89 18.40 -4.36
CA LEU A 50 2.21 19.37 -5.39
C LEU A 50 0.97 20.18 -5.78
N ASP A 51 1.20 21.45 -6.17
CA ASP A 51 0.23 22.35 -6.81
C ASP A 51 -1.07 22.58 -6.02
N ARG A 52 -1.03 22.37 -4.69
CA ARG A 52 -2.19 22.54 -3.80
C ARG A 52 -2.54 24.00 -3.51
N ASP A 53 -1.63 24.92 -3.78
CA ASP A 53 -1.86 26.36 -3.68
C ASP A 53 -2.86 26.89 -4.74
N GLU A 54 -3.13 26.09 -5.78
CA GLU A 54 -4.17 26.39 -6.77
C GLU A 54 -5.59 25.99 -6.32
N LEU A 55 -5.71 25.21 -5.23
CA LEU A 55 -6.97 24.73 -4.68
C LEU A 55 -7.41 25.56 -3.48
N THR A 56 -8.73 25.67 -3.32
CA THR A 56 -9.33 26.18 -2.10
C THR A 56 -9.24 25.15 -0.96
N GLU A 57 -9.34 25.61 0.29
CA GLU A 57 -9.39 24.73 1.46
C GLU A 57 -10.57 23.75 1.39
N GLU A 58 -11.73 24.19 0.88
CA GLU A 58 -12.92 23.35 0.72
C GLU A 58 -12.66 22.21 -0.28
N GLU A 59 -12.09 22.52 -1.45
CA GLU A 59 -11.73 21.49 -2.46
C GLU A 59 -10.75 20.45 -1.90
N ILE A 60 -9.78 20.89 -1.10
CA ILE A 60 -8.84 19.99 -0.43
C ILE A 60 -9.55 19.06 0.56
N LEU A 61 -10.39 19.61 1.42
CA LEU A 61 -11.05 18.86 2.49
C LEU A 61 -12.11 17.90 1.94
N ASP A 62 -12.81 18.30 0.88
CA ASP A 62 -13.83 17.48 0.21
C ASP A 62 -13.23 16.23 -0.44
N GLU A 63 -11.98 16.29 -0.91
CA GLU A 63 -11.21 15.15 -1.42
C GLU A 63 -10.58 14.30 -0.30
N GLY A 64 -10.80 14.66 0.97
CA GLY A 64 -10.33 13.90 2.14
C GLY A 64 -8.89 14.21 2.58
N PHE A 65 -8.30 15.28 2.06
CA PHE A 65 -6.98 15.78 2.45
C PHE A 65 -7.08 16.80 3.60
N THR A 66 -5.96 17.15 4.22
CA THR A 66 -5.86 18.20 5.24
C THR A 66 -4.92 19.30 4.79
N MET A 67 -4.96 20.49 5.36
CA MET A 67 -4.02 21.55 4.94
C MET A 67 -2.54 21.28 5.30
N ASP A 68 -2.23 20.17 5.97
CA ASP A 68 -0.88 19.80 6.44
C ASP A 68 -0.60 18.29 6.24
N ASP A 69 -0.79 17.80 5.01
CA ASP A 69 -0.52 16.39 4.67
C ASP A 69 0.96 16.09 4.36
N ASP A 70 1.77 17.12 4.14
CA ASP A 70 3.21 16.98 3.97
C ASP A 70 3.80 16.26 5.19
N PHE A 71 4.56 15.19 4.94
CA PHE A 71 4.99 14.31 6.01
C PHE A 71 6.47 13.96 5.88
N LYS A 72 7.16 13.98 7.03
CA LYS A 72 8.58 13.64 7.15
C LYS A 72 8.77 12.65 8.28
N TRP A 73 9.60 11.65 8.03
CA TRP A 73 9.91 10.64 9.02
C TRP A 73 11.35 10.18 8.90
N LYS A 74 11.99 9.92 10.04
CA LYS A 74 13.34 9.36 10.09
C LYS A 74 13.45 8.35 11.22
N GLY A 75 13.99 7.17 10.93
CA GLY A 75 14.14 6.13 11.94
C GLY A 75 14.78 4.85 11.43
N ALA A 76 14.95 3.90 12.36
CA ALA A 76 15.35 2.54 12.04
C ALA A 76 14.17 1.79 11.41
N PHE A 77 14.48 0.90 10.46
CA PHE A 77 13.50 0.18 9.67
C PHE A 77 13.79 -1.32 9.67
N SER A 78 12.75 -2.13 9.45
CA SER A 78 12.88 -3.59 9.49
C SER A 78 13.84 -4.09 8.39
N PRO A 79 14.75 -5.02 8.69
CA PRO A 79 15.73 -5.53 7.71
C PRO A 79 15.09 -6.32 6.56
N ILE A 80 13.81 -6.69 6.67
CA ILE A 80 13.09 -7.30 5.55
C ILE A 80 13.06 -6.38 4.32
N TRP A 81 13.03 -5.06 4.54
CA TRP A 81 13.00 -4.06 3.48
C TRP A 81 14.34 -3.89 2.76
N ILE A 82 15.47 -4.28 3.38
CA ILE A 82 16.75 -4.40 2.67
C ILE A 82 16.62 -5.46 1.58
N LYS A 83 16.03 -6.62 1.91
CA LYS A 83 15.84 -7.73 0.97
C LYS A 83 14.82 -7.39 -0.12
N GLU A 84 13.73 -6.73 0.23
CA GLU A 84 12.74 -6.30 -0.76
C GLU A 84 13.33 -5.26 -1.73
N PHE A 85 14.12 -4.30 -1.24
CA PHE A 85 14.84 -3.34 -2.06
C PHE A 85 15.87 -4.03 -2.97
N GLU A 86 16.69 -4.93 -2.42
CA GLU A 86 17.66 -5.73 -3.19
C GLU A 86 16.96 -6.50 -4.31
N LYS A 87 15.85 -7.17 -4.00
CA LYS A 87 15.07 -7.97 -4.95
C LYS A 87 14.50 -7.13 -6.08
N ILE A 88 13.87 -5.99 -5.80
CA ILE A 88 13.34 -5.14 -6.88
C ILE A 88 14.49 -4.52 -7.69
N PHE A 89 15.56 -4.06 -7.04
CA PHE A 89 16.68 -3.41 -7.70
C PHE A 89 17.43 -4.37 -8.65
N THR A 90 17.81 -5.55 -8.15
CA THR A 90 18.56 -6.57 -8.93
C THR A 90 17.76 -7.07 -10.14
N SER A 91 16.46 -7.31 -9.95
CA SER A 91 15.58 -7.81 -11.02
C SER A 91 15.12 -6.74 -12.02
N SER A 92 15.32 -5.46 -11.71
CA SER A 92 14.87 -4.36 -12.58
C SER A 92 15.77 -4.17 -13.79
N LYS A 93 15.18 -3.86 -14.95
CA LYS A 93 15.91 -3.27 -16.06
C LYS A 93 16.12 -1.78 -15.75
N ILE A 94 17.37 -1.33 -15.82
CA ILE A 94 17.78 0.01 -15.40
C ILE A 94 18.49 0.70 -16.57
N ILE A 95 18.23 2.00 -16.75
CA ILE A 95 18.83 2.87 -17.78
C ILE A 95 19.47 4.11 -17.14
N ARG A 96 20.36 4.80 -17.87
CA ARG A 96 21.11 5.99 -17.39
C ARG A 96 20.55 7.32 -17.88
N GLN A 97 19.66 7.26 -18.87
CA GLN A 97 19.01 8.41 -19.46
C GLN A 97 17.55 8.04 -19.65
N ARG A 98 16.68 9.02 -19.47
CA ARG A 98 15.25 8.87 -19.59
C ARG A 98 14.67 10.10 -20.27
N GLU A 99 13.61 9.89 -21.03
CA GLU A 99 12.74 10.94 -21.52
C GLU A 99 11.56 11.11 -20.56
N GLU A 100 11.23 12.36 -20.26
CA GLU A 100 10.04 12.70 -19.48
C GLU A 100 8.78 12.51 -20.33
N LYS A 101 7.71 12.05 -19.68
CA LYS A 101 6.41 11.79 -20.30
C LYS A 101 5.32 12.18 -19.33
N GLU A 102 4.33 12.90 -19.84
CA GLU A 102 3.25 13.53 -19.07
C GLU A 102 2.34 12.53 -18.33
N TYR A 103 2.18 11.33 -18.87
CA TYR A 103 1.26 10.29 -18.35
C TYR A 103 1.97 9.14 -17.64
N GLU A 104 3.23 9.31 -17.26
CA GLU A 104 4.00 8.24 -16.62
C GLU A 104 4.67 8.74 -15.34
N ASP A 105 4.50 8.01 -14.24
CA ASP A 105 5.17 8.30 -12.97
C ASP A 105 6.69 8.41 -13.14
N PHE A 106 7.31 9.20 -12.29
CA PHE A 106 8.73 9.39 -12.28
C PHE A 106 9.39 8.62 -11.13
N VAL A 107 10.31 7.71 -11.46
CA VAL A 107 11.18 7.05 -10.48
C VAL A 107 12.63 7.30 -10.86
N GLU A 108 13.40 7.81 -9.91
CA GLU A 108 14.84 8.02 -10.01
C GLU A 108 15.55 7.39 -8.81
N ILE A 109 16.71 6.77 -9.05
CA ILE A 109 17.53 6.17 -8.01
C ILE A 109 18.95 6.73 -8.11
N GLU A 110 19.41 7.35 -7.05
CA GLU A 110 20.79 7.80 -6.87
C GLU A 110 21.53 6.81 -5.98
N LEU A 111 22.69 6.34 -6.43
CA LEU A 111 23.51 5.34 -5.75
C LEU A 111 25.00 5.57 -5.97
N GLN A 112 25.83 4.91 -5.16
CA GLN A 112 27.29 4.97 -5.31
C GLN A 112 27.80 3.85 -6.24
N GLU A 113 28.58 4.20 -7.25
CA GLU A 113 29.27 3.30 -8.17
C GLU A 113 30.70 3.82 -8.37
N GLU A 114 31.71 2.99 -8.09
CA GLU A 114 33.13 3.33 -8.26
C GLU A 114 33.50 4.71 -7.65
N GLU A 115 33.08 4.93 -6.40
CA GLU A 115 33.29 6.19 -5.64
C GLU A 115 32.55 7.43 -6.17
N LYS A 116 31.73 7.30 -7.22
CA LYS A 116 30.91 8.38 -7.76
C LYS A 116 29.44 8.15 -7.46
N ARG A 117 28.69 9.25 -7.28
CA ARG A 117 27.23 9.17 -7.30
C ARG A 117 26.76 9.10 -8.75
N VAL A 118 25.90 8.14 -9.01
CA VAL A 118 25.27 7.94 -10.31
C VAL A 118 23.77 7.88 -10.17
N THR A 119 23.10 8.41 -11.18
CA THR A 119 21.64 8.40 -11.27
C THR A 119 21.20 7.36 -12.28
N VAL A 120 20.19 6.59 -11.92
CA VAL A 120 19.63 5.54 -12.74
C VAL A 120 18.11 5.53 -12.69
N TYR A 121 17.49 5.00 -13.73
CA TYR A 121 16.03 4.99 -13.89
C TYR A 121 15.55 3.55 -14.15
N PRO A 122 14.61 3.02 -13.36
CA PRO A 122 13.99 1.74 -13.67
C PRO A 122 13.04 1.87 -14.87
N VAL A 123 13.04 0.85 -15.72
CA VAL A 123 12.15 0.82 -16.90
C VAL A 123 10.71 0.44 -16.50
N ASP A 124 10.56 -0.48 -15.54
CA ASP A 124 9.27 -0.99 -15.06
C ASP A 124 8.75 -0.13 -13.90
N ARG A 125 8.06 0.95 -14.23
CA ARG A 125 7.70 2.00 -13.26
C ARG A 125 6.52 1.63 -12.39
N GLU A 126 5.54 0.93 -12.94
CA GLU A 126 4.39 0.43 -12.18
C GLU A 126 4.85 -0.46 -11.02
N ARG A 127 5.83 -1.34 -11.28
CA ARG A 127 6.41 -2.19 -10.24
C ARG A 127 7.14 -1.39 -9.16
N TRP A 128 7.83 -0.31 -9.53
CA TRP A 128 8.51 0.56 -8.58
C TRP A 128 7.54 1.44 -7.79
N ALA A 129 6.50 1.99 -8.44
CA ALA A 129 5.43 2.74 -7.78
C ALA A 129 4.77 1.86 -6.71
N TYR A 130 4.45 0.60 -7.05
CA TYR A 130 3.90 -0.35 -6.10
C TYR A 130 4.84 -0.64 -4.92
N PHE A 131 6.14 -0.86 -5.16
CA PHE A 131 7.12 -1.04 -4.09
C PHE A 131 7.22 0.19 -3.17
N ILE A 132 7.24 1.39 -3.74
CA ILE A 132 7.31 2.65 -3.01
C ILE A 132 6.05 2.85 -2.18
N GLN A 133 4.86 2.58 -2.73
CA GLN A 133 3.60 2.60 -1.99
C GLN A 133 3.62 1.64 -0.80
N GLU A 134 4.02 0.38 -0.98
CA GLU A 134 4.13 -0.55 0.15
C GLU A 134 5.16 -0.09 1.19
N PHE A 135 6.26 0.53 0.75
CA PHE A 135 7.30 1.06 1.65
C PHE A 135 6.76 2.26 2.45
N MET A 136 6.02 3.16 1.81
CA MET A 136 5.35 4.29 2.46
C MET A 136 4.34 3.79 3.49
N GLN A 137 3.53 2.79 3.15
CA GLN A 137 2.60 2.15 4.08
C GLN A 137 3.33 1.60 5.33
N ALA A 138 4.47 0.94 5.15
CA ALA A 138 5.30 0.50 6.27
C ALA A 138 5.84 1.67 7.12
N ILE A 139 6.22 2.79 6.51
CA ILE A 139 6.65 4.00 7.23
C ILE A 139 5.49 4.59 8.04
N LEU A 140 4.30 4.72 7.45
CA LEU A 140 3.12 5.28 8.11
C LEU A 140 2.67 4.41 9.30
N GLU A 141 2.73 3.08 9.16
CA GLU A 141 2.53 2.13 10.27
C GLU A 141 3.54 2.36 11.41
N ILE A 142 4.84 2.38 11.10
CA ILE A 142 5.91 2.53 12.12
C ILE A 142 5.84 3.91 12.79
N ALA A 143 5.48 4.94 12.03
CA ALA A 143 5.30 6.29 12.54
C ALA A 143 4.03 6.43 13.42
N GLY A 144 3.15 5.43 13.45
CA GLY A 144 1.88 5.47 14.17
C GLY A 144 0.86 6.43 13.55
N ARG A 145 1.06 6.82 12.28
CA ARG A 145 0.10 7.64 11.52
C ARG A 145 -1.05 6.79 11.00
N GLU A 146 -0.77 5.55 10.64
CA GLU A 146 -1.77 4.57 10.21
C GLU A 146 -1.72 3.31 11.08
N LYS A 147 -2.87 2.64 11.18
CA LYS A 147 -2.95 1.33 11.82
C LYS A 147 -2.55 0.25 10.83
N PRO A 148 -2.00 -0.88 11.31
CA PRO A 148 -1.84 -2.05 10.46
C PRO A 148 -3.17 -2.45 9.80
N PHE A 149 -3.07 -3.01 8.60
CA PHE A 149 -4.23 -3.47 7.84
C PHE A 149 -5.07 -4.47 8.65
N GLU A 150 -6.37 -4.20 8.75
CA GLU A 150 -7.35 -5.12 9.33
C GLU A 150 -8.55 -5.28 8.40
N LEU A 151 -8.98 -6.52 8.20
CA LEU A 151 -10.19 -6.83 7.44
C LEU A 151 -10.90 -8.02 8.09
N THR A 152 -12.20 -7.88 8.35
CA THR A 152 -13.01 -8.98 8.87
C THR A 152 -14.08 -9.33 7.86
N TYR A 153 -14.14 -10.60 7.45
CA TYR A 153 -15.28 -11.16 6.72
C TYR A 153 -16.15 -11.96 7.68
N LEU A 154 -17.45 -11.71 7.68
CA LEU A 154 -18.42 -12.36 8.54
C LEU A 154 -19.61 -12.87 7.71
N GLN A 155 -19.87 -14.16 7.79
CA GLN A 155 -21.06 -14.80 7.24
C GLN A 155 -21.94 -15.32 8.38
N ILE A 156 -23.20 -14.91 8.37
CA ILE A 156 -24.24 -15.32 9.31
C ILE A 156 -25.33 -16.07 8.52
N GLY A 157 -25.88 -17.12 9.12
CA GLY A 157 -26.87 -18.01 8.50
C GLY A 157 -26.24 -19.36 8.16
N ASP A 158 -26.42 -19.82 6.92
CA ASP A 158 -25.88 -21.11 6.48
C ASP A 158 -24.35 -21.10 6.45
N ASN A 159 -23.74 -22.06 7.14
CA ASN A 159 -22.28 -22.20 7.32
C ASN A 159 -21.64 -20.92 7.90
N PRO A 160 -21.93 -20.57 9.16
CA PRO A 160 -21.42 -19.35 9.76
C PRO A 160 -19.90 -19.39 9.86
N VAL A 161 -19.26 -18.32 9.41
CA VAL A 161 -17.80 -18.19 9.45
C VAL A 161 -17.41 -16.74 9.68
N GLN A 162 -16.40 -16.54 10.51
CA GLN A 162 -15.69 -15.28 10.66
C GLN A 162 -14.23 -15.51 10.25
N LEU A 163 -13.71 -14.65 9.38
CA LEU A 163 -12.31 -14.60 9.01
C LEU A 163 -11.76 -13.23 9.39
N ASP A 164 -10.80 -13.22 10.31
CA ASP A 164 -10.09 -12.02 10.76
C ASP A 164 -8.72 -11.99 10.08
N LEU A 165 -8.50 -11.01 9.22
CA LEU A 165 -7.28 -10.81 8.45
C LEU A 165 -6.53 -9.64 9.06
N LYS A 166 -5.22 -9.82 9.30
CA LYS A 166 -4.35 -8.76 9.78
C LYS A 166 -3.04 -8.79 9.01
N ALA A 167 -2.61 -7.64 8.51
CA ALA A 167 -1.28 -7.51 7.91
C ALA A 167 -0.52 -6.34 8.53
N SER A 168 0.81 -6.46 8.54
CA SER A 168 1.71 -5.35 8.80
C SER A 168 2.65 -5.20 7.62
N PHE A 169 2.64 -4.02 7.01
CA PHE A 169 3.61 -3.62 5.99
C PHE A 169 5.00 -3.45 6.60
N ALA A 170 5.10 -2.92 7.82
CA ALA A 170 6.36 -2.78 8.56
C ALA A 170 7.15 -4.10 8.64
N ASP A 171 6.46 -5.18 8.98
CA ASP A 171 7.04 -6.52 9.13
C ASP A 171 6.86 -7.43 7.91
N LYS A 172 6.18 -6.95 6.85
CA LYS A 172 5.76 -7.76 5.69
C LYS A 172 5.10 -9.09 6.11
N SER A 173 4.23 -9.02 7.11
CA SER A 173 3.55 -10.17 7.70
C SER A 173 2.05 -10.14 7.43
N PHE A 174 1.45 -11.29 7.12
CA PHE A 174 0.03 -11.41 6.87
C PHE A 174 -0.53 -12.67 7.51
N VAL A 175 -1.55 -12.52 8.36
CA VAL A 175 -2.18 -13.62 9.09
C VAL A 175 -3.68 -13.64 8.91
N ILE A 176 -4.25 -14.84 9.01
CA ILE A 176 -5.69 -15.09 9.03
C ILE A 176 -6.06 -15.88 10.28
N SER A 177 -7.16 -15.51 10.94
CA SER A 177 -7.76 -16.28 12.03
C SER A 177 -9.20 -16.63 11.67
N LYS A 178 -9.56 -17.91 11.77
CA LYS A 178 -10.92 -18.38 11.49
C LYS A 178 -11.67 -18.61 12.80
N ASN A 179 -12.85 -18.01 12.95
CA ASN A 179 -13.72 -18.11 14.12
C ASN A 179 -12.96 -17.85 15.44
N SER A 180 -12.10 -16.82 15.45
CA SER A 180 -11.21 -16.49 16.59
C SER A 180 -10.26 -17.62 17.01
N GLY A 181 -9.96 -18.56 16.10
CA GLY A 181 -8.96 -19.60 16.28
C GLY A 181 -7.53 -19.07 16.23
N ARG A 182 -6.55 -19.98 16.26
CA ARG A 182 -5.13 -19.62 16.18
C ARG A 182 -4.82 -18.95 14.83
N PRO A 183 -4.11 -17.82 14.80
CA PRO A 183 -3.67 -17.20 13.55
C PRO A 183 -2.78 -18.14 12.73
N ALA A 184 -3.04 -18.23 11.44
CA ALA A 184 -2.20 -18.89 10.44
C ALA A 184 -1.53 -17.83 9.55
N GLN A 185 -0.24 -18.01 9.29
CA GLN A 185 0.50 -17.14 8.36
C GLN A 185 0.09 -17.43 6.92
N LEU A 186 -0.12 -16.38 6.14
CA LEU A 186 -0.33 -16.44 4.70
C LEU A 186 0.83 -15.76 3.95
N ASP A 187 0.97 -16.09 2.68
CA ASP A 187 1.92 -15.42 1.80
C ASP A 187 1.49 -13.97 1.55
N TRP A 188 2.46 -13.06 1.50
CA TRP A 188 2.20 -11.64 1.23
C TRP A 188 1.44 -11.40 -0.10
N GLN A 189 1.70 -12.22 -1.12
CA GLN A 189 0.98 -12.15 -2.40
C GLN A 189 -0.54 -12.36 -2.25
N GLN A 190 -0.98 -13.08 -1.21
CA GLN A 190 -2.40 -13.27 -0.93
C GLN A 190 -3.04 -11.96 -0.43
N LEU A 191 -2.31 -11.15 0.37
CA LEU A 191 -2.78 -9.83 0.78
C LEU A 191 -3.05 -8.96 -0.44
N GLN A 192 -2.12 -8.91 -1.39
CA GLN A 192 -2.25 -8.11 -2.63
C GLN A 192 -3.52 -8.49 -3.40
N LYS A 193 -3.74 -9.80 -3.58
CA LYS A 193 -4.97 -10.31 -4.21
C LYS A 193 -6.24 -9.92 -3.46
N ILE A 194 -6.19 -9.90 -2.13
CA ILE A 194 -7.32 -9.50 -1.30
C ILE A 194 -7.60 -8.01 -1.48
N LEU A 195 -6.58 -7.16 -1.37
CA LEU A 195 -6.70 -5.72 -1.57
C LEU A 195 -7.30 -5.41 -2.95
N ASP A 196 -6.73 -6.01 -4.01
CA ASP A 196 -7.16 -5.87 -5.39
C ASP A 196 -8.56 -6.42 -5.69
N THR A 197 -9.12 -7.27 -4.83
CA THR A 197 -10.45 -7.84 -5.04
C THR A 197 -11.49 -7.12 -4.22
N VAL A 198 -11.18 -6.81 -2.96
CA VAL A 198 -12.12 -6.23 -2.00
C VAL A 198 -12.31 -4.75 -2.28
N TYR A 199 -11.23 -3.97 -2.42
CA TYR A 199 -11.30 -2.52 -2.60
C TYR A 199 -11.59 -2.07 -4.04
N LYS A 200 -11.88 -3.02 -4.94
CA LYS A 200 -12.47 -2.70 -6.25
C LYS A 200 -13.97 -2.49 -6.20
N ALA A 201 -14.65 -3.02 -5.18
CA ALA A 201 -16.06 -2.76 -4.99
C ALA A 201 -16.26 -1.38 -4.35
N GLU A 202 -17.46 -0.83 -4.52
CA GLU A 202 -17.82 0.46 -3.93
C GLU A 202 -18.35 0.24 -2.51
N PHE A 203 -17.76 0.95 -1.54
CA PHE A 203 -18.20 0.95 -0.15
C PHE A 203 -19.06 2.18 0.09
N ILE A 204 -20.24 1.99 0.68
CA ILE A 204 -21.21 3.06 1.00
C ILE A 204 -21.30 3.16 2.53
N PRO A 205 -20.53 4.08 3.18
CA PRO A 205 -20.51 4.20 4.64
C PRO A 205 -21.88 4.49 5.25
N ASP A 206 -22.72 5.27 4.57
CA ASP A 206 -24.06 5.64 5.04
C ASP A 206 -25.00 4.44 5.21
N GLU A 207 -24.77 3.35 4.45
CA GLU A 207 -25.54 2.11 4.53
C GLU A 207 -24.88 1.08 5.46
N ALA A 208 -23.72 1.39 6.03
CA ALA A 208 -22.98 0.49 6.89
C ALA A 208 -23.52 0.49 8.33
N ALA A 209 -23.47 -0.68 8.96
CA ALA A 209 -23.86 -0.81 10.37
C ALA A 209 -22.70 -0.39 11.29
N THR A 210 -23.01 0.42 12.31
CA THR A 210 -22.04 0.85 13.33
C THR A 210 -21.79 -0.19 14.44
N SER A 211 -22.45 -1.35 14.35
CA SER A 211 -22.31 -2.43 15.32
C SER A 211 -22.32 -3.79 14.61
N LYS A 212 -21.70 -4.78 15.24
CA LYS A 212 -21.55 -6.13 14.66
C LYS A 212 -22.92 -6.70 14.25
N PRO A 213 -23.10 -7.10 12.96
CA PRO A 213 -24.34 -7.64 12.45
C PRO A 213 -24.80 -8.90 13.19
N LYS A 214 -26.12 -9.11 13.21
CA LYS A 214 -26.79 -10.28 13.81
C LYS A 214 -27.77 -10.98 12.86
N LYS A 215 -28.07 -10.36 11.73
CA LYS A 215 -28.99 -10.90 10.72
C LYS A 215 -28.21 -11.76 9.74
N ASP A 216 -28.91 -12.70 9.11
CA ASP A 216 -28.34 -13.53 8.05
C ASP A 216 -27.83 -12.65 6.91
N GLY A 217 -26.64 -12.99 6.41
CA GLY A 217 -25.96 -12.18 5.41
C GLY A 217 -24.45 -12.34 5.45
N LYS A 218 -23.78 -11.63 4.54
CA LYS A 218 -22.33 -11.56 4.45
C LYS A 218 -21.91 -10.12 4.63
N TYR A 219 -20.89 -9.91 5.45
CA TYR A 219 -20.47 -8.61 5.92
C TYR A 219 -18.95 -8.48 5.87
N ILE A 220 -18.48 -7.28 5.63
CA ILE A 220 -17.06 -6.90 5.67
C ILE A 220 -16.90 -5.76 6.68
N SER A 221 -15.82 -5.77 7.45
CA SER A 221 -15.37 -4.62 8.23
C SER A 221 -13.91 -4.33 7.88
N ALA A 222 -13.58 -3.07 7.61
CA ALA A 222 -12.27 -2.63 7.10
C ALA A 222 -11.41 -1.93 8.17
N GLY A 223 -11.70 -2.14 9.47
CA GLY A 223 -10.94 -1.53 10.57
C GLY A 223 -11.35 -0.09 10.93
N ASP A 224 -12.34 0.46 10.23
CA ASP A 224 -12.97 1.77 10.45
C ASP A 224 -14.08 1.76 11.50
N GLY A 225 -14.43 0.58 12.03
CA GLY A 225 -15.52 0.40 13.00
C GLY A 225 -16.90 0.21 12.37
N LEU A 226 -16.99 0.18 11.04
CA LEU A 226 -18.21 -0.05 10.29
C LEU A 226 -18.31 -1.50 9.81
N TRP A 227 -19.54 -1.93 9.54
CA TRP A 227 -19.87 -3.25 8.99
C TRP A 227 -20.70 -3.10 7.73
N TYR A 228 -20.09 -3.44 6.61
CA TYR A 228 -20.65 -3.29 5.28
C TYR A 228 -21.27 -4.61 4.82
N GLN A 229 -22.58 -4.63 4.59
CA GLN A 229 -23.26 -5.79 4.04
C GLN A 229 -23.04 -5.89 2.53
N LEU A 230 -22.60 -7.06 2.04
CA LEU A 230 -22.47 -7.31 0.60
C LEU A 230 -23.82 -7.18 -0.10
N GLY A 231 -23.85 -6.43 -1.21
CA GLY A 231 -25.03 -6.13 -2.01
C GLY A 231 -25.91 -4.99 -1.46
N VAL A 232 -25.51 -4.38 -0.34
CA VAL A 232 -26.22 -3.24 0.26
C VAL A 232 -25.25 -2.08 0.48
N ALA A 233 -24.23 -2.27 1.32
CA ALA A 233 -23.21 -1.27 1.65
C ALA A 233 -21.86 -1.57 0.99
N VAL A 234 -21.69 -2.75 0.39
CA VAL A 234 -20.66 -3.03 -0.62
C VAL A 234 -21.37 -3.37 -1.92
N VAL A 235 -21.21 -2.55 -2.94
CA VAL A 235 -21.92 -2.67 -4.22
C VAL A 235 -20.99 -2.79 -5.41
N GLU A 236 -21.55 -3.23 -6.52
CA GLU A 236 -20.84 -3.26 -7.81
C GLU A 236 -20.65 -1.83 -8.32
N VAL A 237 -19.42 -1.47 -8.70
CA VAL A 237 -19.11 -0.13 -9.28
C VAL A 237 -19.89 0.15 -10.57
N SER A 238 -20.30 -0.92 -11.27
CA SER A 238 -21.14 -0.80 -12.46
C SER A 238 -22.03 -2.03 -12.64
N GLY A 239 -23.13 -1.90 -13.38
CA GLY A 239 -24.01 -3.05 -13.69
C GLY A 239 -23.38 -4.19 -14.51
N LYS A 240 -22.13 -4.02 -15.01
CA LYS A 240 -21.36 -5.07 -15.69
C LYS A 240 -20.28 -5.69 -14.79
N SER A 241 -20.00 -5.07 -13.64
CA SER A 241 -19.01 -5.56 -12.68
C SER A 241 -19.48 -6.87 -12.06
N LYS A 242 -18.52 -7.67 -11.59
CA LYS A 242 -18.75 -8.96 -10.95
C LYS A 242 -17.83 -9.09 -9.75
N ASP A 243 -17.70 -8.03 -8.97
CA ASP A 243 -16.75 -7.93 -7.89
C ASP A 243 -17.30 -8.59 -6.62
N LEU A 244 -18.60 -8.48 -6.33
CA LEU A 244 -19.19 -9.16 -5.17
C LEU A 244 -19.05 -10.69 -5.27
N PRO A 245 -19.36 -11.36 -6.40
CA PRO A 245 -19.11 -12.81 -6.53
C PRO A 245 -17.64 -13.20 -6.41
N LYS A 246 -16.71 -12.33 -6.84
CA LYS A 246 -15.26 -12.58 -6.68
C LYS A 246 -14.85 -12.48 -5.21
N ILE A 247 -15.36 -11.48 -4.49
CA ILE A 247 -15.13 -11.31 -3.05
C ILE A 247 -15.66 -12.53 -2.29
N GLU A 248 -16.88 -12.98 -2.59
CA GLU A 248 -17.44 -14.18 -1.96
C GLU A 248 -16.60 -15.43 -2.26
N SER A 249 -16.20 -15.64 -3.51
CA SER A 249 -15.37 -16.76 -3.90
C SER A 249 -14.01 -16.74 -3.20
N LEU A 250 -13.40 -15.56 -3.07
CA LEU A 250 -12.15 -15.34 -2.36
C LEU A 250 -12.27 -15.80 -0.90
N PHE A 251 -13.25 -15.29 -0.15
CA PHE A 251 -13.41 -15.65 1.26
C PHE A 251 -13.88 -17.09 1.47
N ASN A 252 -14.71 -17.63 0.58
CA ASN A 252 -15.07 -19.05 0.62
C ASN A 252 -13.86 -19.96 0.43
N ASN A 253 -12.87 -19.56 -0.37
CA ASN A 253 -11.63 -20.33 -0.51
C ASN A 253 -10.72 -20.16 0.70
N LEU A 254 -10.64 -18.98 1.30
CA LEU A 254 -9.89 -18.74 2.55
C LEU A 254 -10.54 -19.43 3.77
N ALA A 255 -11.85 -19.69 3.71
CA ALA A 255 -12.58 -20.37 4.76
C ALA A 255 -12.43 -21.90 4.74
N LYS A 256 -11.89 -22.50 3.68
CA LYS A 256 -11.67 -23.96 3.60
C LYS A 256 -10.48 -24.36 4.45
#